data_AF-A0A2J5HQ34-F1
#
_entry.id   AF-A0A2J5HQ34-F1
#
_cell.length_a   1.000
_cell.length_b   1.000
_cell.length_c   1.000
_cell.angle_alpha   90.00
_cell.angle_beta   90.00
_cell.angle_gamma   90.00
#
_symmetry.space_group_name_H-M   'P 1'
#
loop_
_entity.id
_entity.type
_entity.pdbx_description
1 polymer ?
#
loop_
_entity_poly.entity_id
_entity_poly.type
_entity_poly.pdbx_seq_one_letter_code
_entity_poly.pdbx_strand_id
1 'polypeptide(L)'
;MAPLKIIGAGWGRTGTLSLCHALEILGYSCHHMQPALLDLSQDPDLFVDAYHTRTGDWERAFKGYNAAIDWPAAEFWEELAIEYPDAKTIQDWPMSAELEWPQHMLKFRAMARTIIRNGVLAGFGDKKEMIARYKGHIDRVKKTIPPHRLLVFDAKDGWEPLCHFLGVNRGEDFEARLLWIREQILESKGEKSTSMFPADLKPMSARSLPTQSLCKDRAS
;
A
#
# COMPACT_ATOMS: atom_id res chain seq x y z
N MET A 1 -2.60 -11.55 -24.65
CA MET A 1 -2.45 -10.41 -23.71
C MET A 1 -1.65 -9.32 -24.39
N ALA A 2 -1.75 -8.05 -23.95
CA ALA A 2 -1.01 -6.96 -24.61
C ALA A 2 0.44 -6.92 -24.11
N PRO A 3 1.45 -6.84 -24.99
CA PRO A 3 2.85 -6.70 -24.59
C PRO A 3 3.08 -5.40 -23.83
N LEU A 4 4.18 -5.32 -23.07
CA LEU A 4 4.59 -4.06 -22.44
C LEU A 4 4.72 -2.97 -23.51
N LYS A 5 4.14 -1.81 -23.21
CA LYS A 5 4.20 -0.60 -24.06
C LYS A 5 5.06 0.48 -23.45
N ILE A 6 5.30 0.42 -22.14
CA ILE A 6 6.10 1.39 -21.39
C ILE A 6 7.05 0.65 -20.46
N ILE A 7 8.33 1.02 -20.51
CA ILE A 7 9.39 0.51 -19.63
C ILE A 7 9.95 1.69 -18.85
N GLY A 8 9.93 1.63 -17.53
CA GLY A 8 10.58 2.59 -16.64
C GLY A 8 11.97 2.13 -16.29
N ALA A 9 12.98 2.91 -16.68
CA ALA A 9 14.39 2.58 -16.44
C ALA A 9 14.97 3.18 -15.14
N GLY A 10 14.28 4.14 -14.50
CA GLY A 10 14.79 4.70 -13.25
C GLY A 10 14.38 3.90 -12.01
N TRP A 11 15.33 3.86 -11.09
CA TRP A 11 15.22 3.15 -9.83
C TRP A 11 14.29 3.85 -8.85
N GLY A 12 13.75 3.09 -7.90
CA GLY A 12 12.87 3.64 -6.88
C GLY A 12 13.43 4.87 -6.17
N ARG A 13 12.50 5.69 -5.66
CA ARG A 13 12.73 6.97 -4.93
C ARG A 13 12.93 8.21 -5.80
N THR A 14 12.73 8.11 -7.10
CA THR A 14 12.80 9.20 -8.11
C THR A 14 11.42 9.70 -8.56
N GLY A 15 10.35 9.34 -7.85
CA GLY A 15 8.97 9.69 -8.24
C GLY A 15 8.24 8.59 -9.03
N THR A 16 8.82 7.39 -9.08
CA THR A 16 8.27 6.20 -9.74
C THR A 16 6.79 5.93 -9.42
N LEU A 17 6.36 6.09 -8.17
CA LEU A 17 4.96 5.86 -7.77
C LEU A 17 4.02 6.91 -8.40
N SER A 18 4.43 8.18 -8.40
CA SER A 18 3.66 9.25 -9.05
C SER A 18 3.59 9.04 -10.57
N LEU A 19 4.70 8.60 -11.19
CA LEU A 19 4.71 8.25 -12.60
C LEU A 19 3.80 7.04 -12.90
N CYS A 20 3.81 6.03 -12.05
CA CYS A 20 2.94 4.86 -12.20
C CYS A 20 1.47 5.26 -12.15
N HIS A 21 1.07 6.09 -11.18
CA HIS A 21 -0.29 6.63 -11.13
C HIS A 21 -0.64 7.52 -12.33
N ALA A 22 0.31 8.32 -12.83
CA ALA A 22 0.09 9.11 -14.04
C ALA A 22 -0.19 8.20 -15.25
N LEU A 23 0.56 7.11 -15.40
CA LEU A 23 0.31 6.13 -16.46
C LEU A 23 -1.04 5.43 -16.29
N GLU A 24 -1.46 5.13 -15.07
CA GLU A 24 -2.79 4.56 -14.80
C GLU A 24 -3.91 5.51 -15.24
N ILE A 25 -3.79 6.81 -14.94
CA ILE A 25 -4.73 7.84 -15.40
C ILE A 25 -4.75 7.93 -16.93
N LEU A 26 -3.62 7.72 -17.58
CA LEU A 26 -3.48 7.71 -19.04
C LEU A 26 -3.98 6.40 -19.70
N GLY A 27 -4.53 5.46 -18.93
CA GLY A 27 -5.12 4.21 -19.44
C GLY A 27 -4.16 3.02 -19.52
N TYR A 28 -3.00 3.09 -18.87
CA TYR A 28 -2.06 1.97 -18.78
C TYR A 28 -2.30 1.14 -17.51
N SER A 29 -2.00 -0.15 -17.57
CA SER A 29 -1.84 -0.98 -16.37
C SER A 29 -0.36 -1.00 -16.00
N CYS A 30 0.01 -0.21 -14.98
CA CYS A 30 1.39 -0.06 -14.52
C CYS A 30 1.76 -1.04 -13.38
N HIS A 31 2.83 -1.81 -13.57
CA HIS A 31 3.50 -2.60 -12.54
C HIS A 31 4.47 -1.71 -11.74
N HIS A 32 4.48 -1.84 -10.40
CA HIS A 32 5.37 -1.12 -9.48
C HIS A 32 5.57 -1.91 -8.17
N MET A 33 6.74 -1.83 -7.52
CA MET A 33 7.09 -2.62 -6.32
C MET A 33 6.03 -2.54 -5.20
N GLN A 34 5.60 -1.33 -4.85
CA GLN A 34 4.66 -1.12 -3.74
C GLN A 34 3.30 -1.81 -3.95
N PRO A 35 2.59 -1.64 -5.09
CA PRO A 35 1.40 -2.45 -5.39
C PRO A 35 1.70 -3.97 -5.50
N ALA A 36 2.80 -4.34 -6.16
CA ALA A 36 3.17 -5.73 -6.40
C ALA A 36 3.38 -6.53 -5.10
N LEU A 37 3.89 -5.90 -4.03
CA LEU A 37 4.07 -6.52 -2.72
C LEU A 37 2.78 -7.12 -2.14
N LEU A 38 1.62 -6.56 -2.47
CA LEU A 38 0.31 -6.98 -1.97
C LEU A 38 -0.50 -7.74 -3.02
N ASP A 39 0.01 -7.86 -4.25
CA ASP A 39 -0.67 -8.57 -5.33
C ASP A 39 -0.33 -10.05 -5.31
N LEU A 40 -1.24 -10.86 -4.77
CA LEU A 40 -1.11 -12.32 -4.70
C LEU A 40 -1.05 -13.01 -6.08
N SER A 41 -1.34 -12.31 -7.18
CA SER A 41 -1.19 -12.84 -8.54
C SER A 41 0.24 -12.72 -9.07
N GLN A 42 1.08 -11.91 -8.41
CA GLN A 42 2.48 -11.76 -8.77
C GLN A 42 3.31 -12.92 -8.22
N ASP A 43 4.24 -13.37 -9.06
CA ASP A 43 5.21 -14.40 -8.70
C ASP A 43 6.60 -13.75 -8.60
N PRO A 44 7.06 -13.41 -7.37
CA PRO A 44 8.34 -12.74 -7.18
C PRO A 44 9.54 -13.63 -7.55
N ASP A 45 9.38 -14.96 -7.56
CA ASP A 45 10.47 -15.89 -7.85
C ASP A 45 10.94 -15.75 -9.31
N LEU A 46 10.04 -15.36 -10.23
CA LEU A 46 10.38 -15.05 -11.63
C LEU A 46 11.43 -13.95 -11.75
N PHE A 47 11.34 -12.91 -10.90
CA PHE A 47 12.31 -11.82 -10.91
C PHE A 47 13.61 -12.19 -10.21
N VAL A 48 13.56 -13.03 -9.17
CA VAL A 48 14.75 -13.56 -8.49
C VAL A 48 15.55 -14.45 -9.44
N ASP A 49 14.90 -15.39 -10.12
CA ASP A 49 15.52 -16.28 -11.10
C ASP A 49 16.10 -15.48 -12.27
N ALA A 50 15.36 -14.48 -12.77
CA ALA A 50 15.83 -13.59 -13.82
C ALA A 50 17.02 -12.73 -13.38
N TYR A 51 17.09 -12.31 -12.11
CA TYR A 51 18.24 -11.55 -11.61
C TYR A 51 19.54 -12.36 -11.66
N HIS A 52 19.45 -13.66 -11.37
CA HIS A 52 20.61 -14.55 -11.38
C HIS A 52 21.01 -15.02 -12.79
N THR A 53 20.04 -15.20 -13.69
CA THR A 53 20.27 -15.74 -15.03
C THR A 53 20.38 -14.67 -16.12
N ARG A 54 19.89 -13.45 -15.84
CA ARG A 54 19.59 -12.38 -16.82
C ARG A 54 18.64 -12.83 -17.93
N THR A 55 17.84 -13.85 -17.67
CA THR A 55 16.79 -14.36 -18.58
C THR A 55 15.49 -14.49 -17.79
N GLY A 56 14.40 -13.89 -18.29
CA GLY A 56 13.11 -13.89 -17.59
C GLY A 56 11.96 -14.30 -18.50
N ASP A 57 10.97 -14.98 -17.92
CA ASP A 57 9.65 -15.12 -18.52
C ASP A 57 8.86 -13.82 -18.30
N TRP A 58 9.17 -12.81 -19.12
CA TRP A 58 8.65 -11.44 -18.95
C TRP A 58 7.13 -11.36 -19.17
N GLU A 59 6.56 -12.21 -20.02
CA GLU A 59 5.12 -12.28 -20.23
C GLU A 59 4.41 -12.72 -18.95
N ARG A 60 4.94 -13.75 -18.27
CA ARG A 60 4.38 -14.20 -17.00
C ARG A 60 4.67 -13.23 -15.86
N ALA A 61 5.88 -12.66 -15.81
CA ALA A 61 6.29 -11.72 -14.78
C ALA A 61 5.42 -10.44 -14.79
N PHE A 62 5.10 -9.91 -15.97
CA PHE A 62 4.28 -8.71 -16.12
C PHE A 62 2.83 -9.01 -16.53
N LYS A 63 2.33 -10.20 -16.20
CA LYS A 63 0.97 -10.62 -16.53
C LYS A 63 -0.06 -9.60 -16.02
N GLY A 64 -0.85 -9.02 -16.93
CA GLY A 64 -1.90 -8.04 -16.60
C GLY A 64 -1.43 -6.57 -16.61
N TYR A 65 -0.14 -6.34 -16.88
CA TYR A 65 0.45 -5.02 -16.98
C TYR A 65 0.86 -4.73 -18.43
N ASN A 66 0.74 -3.47 -18.84
CA ASN A 66 1.24 -2.97 -20.13
C ASN A 66 2.20 -1.78 -19.95
N ALA A 67 2.55 -1.46 -18.71
CA ALA A 67 3.61 -0.56 -18.31
C ALA A 67 4.32 -1.15 -17.08
N ALA A 68 5.64 -0.97 -16.95
CA ALA A 68 6.38 -1.45 -15.79
C ALA A 68 7.43 -0.42 -15.35
N ILE A 69 7.38 0.03 -14.10
CA ILE A 69 8.23 1.09 -13.53
C ILE A 69 8.67 0.66 -12.12
N ASP A 70 9.74 1.26 -11.60
CA ASP A 70 10.34 0.93 -10.30
C ASP A 70 10.92 -0.49 -10.31
N TRP A 71 11.41 -0.91 -9.15
CA TRP A 71 11.77 -2.30 -8.94
C TRP A 71 10.58 -3.24 -9.15
N PRO A 72 10.80 -4.44 -9.69
CA PRO A 72 12.06 -4.95 -10.24
C PRO A 72 12.29 -4.54 -11.71
N ALA A 73 11.30 -4.00 -12.41
CA ALA A 73 11.36 -3.70 -13.85
C ALA A 73 12.54 -2.80 -14.25
N ALA A 74 12.86 -1.81 -13.42
CA ALA A 74 13.98 -0.89 -13.66
C ALA A 74 15.37 -1.57 -13.66
N GLU A 75 15.51 -2.76 -13.06
CA GLU A 75 16.76 -3.55 -13.13
C GLU A 75 16.93 -4.27 -14.47
N PHE A 76 15.81 -4.59 -15.12
CA PHE A 76 15.74 -5.40 -16.32
C PHE A 76 15.42 -4.55 -17.56
N TRP A 77 15.59 -3.23 -17.50
CA TRP A 77 15.17 -2.34 -18.58
C TRP A 77 15.88 -2.66 -19.89
N GLU A 78 17.13 -3.16 -19.85
CA GLU A 78 17.89 -3.58 -21.04
C GLU A 78 17.27 -4.82 -21.68
N GLU A 79 17.04 -5.88 -20.90
CA GLU A 79 16.40 -7.11 -21.38
C GLU A 79 14.98 -6.84 -21.88
N LEU A 80 14.21 -6.00 -21.17
CA LEU A 80 12.86 -5.63 -21.57
C LEU A 80 12.85 -4.77 -22.84
N ALA A 81 13.83 -3.91 -23.05
CA ALA A 81 13.95 -3.12 -24.28
C ALA A 81 14.31 -3.98 -25.49
N ILE A 82 15.07 -5.07 -25.29
CA ILE A 82 15.36 -6.06 -26.33
C ILE A 82 14.10 -6.89 -26.65
N GLU A 83 13.40 -7.38 -25.62
CA GLU A 83 12.21 -8.22 -25.79
C GLU A 83 11.01 -7.45 -26.38
N TYR A 84 10.83 -6.20 -25.96
CA TYR A 84 9.73 -5.33 -26.37
C TYR A 84 10.25 -4.11 -27.14
N PRO A 85 10.73 -4.28 -28.39
CA PRO A 85 11.38 -3.20 -29.15
C PRO A 85 10.43 -2.03 -29.50
N ASP A 86 9.12 -2.27 -29.49
CA ASP A 86 8.10 -1.24 -29.72
C ASP A 86 7.69 -0.47 -28.44
N ALA A 87 8.14 -0.92 -27.26
CA ALA A 87 7.86 -0.25 -26.01
C ALA A 87 8.63 1.07 -25.91
N LYS A 88 7.99 2.10 -25.35
CA LYS A 88 8.67 3.36 -25.06
C LYS A 88 9.37 3.26 -23.72
N THR A 89 10.65 3.61 -23.67
CA THR A 89 11.42 3.65 -22.41
C THR A 89 11.41 5.05 -21.81
N ILE A 90 11.06 5.15 -20.53
CA ILE A 90 11.06 6.38 -19.74
C ILE A 90 12.19 6.27 -18.71
N GLN A 91 13.18 7.16 -18.83
CA GLN A 91 14.10 7.47 -17.75
C GLN A 91 13.47 8.58 -16.91
N ASP A 92 12.93 8.23 -15.75
CA ASP A 92 12.48 9.22 -14.77
C ASP A 92 13.67 9.95 -14.15
N TRP A 93 13.37 11.15 -13.62
CA TRP A 93 14.34 12.18 -13.29
C TRP A 93 15.50 11.60 -12.47
N PRO A 94 16.76 11.77 -12.92
CA PRO A 94 17.90 11.27 -12.16
C PRO A 94 17.88 11.87 -10.77
N MET A 95 18.26 11.10 -9.75
CA MET A 95 18.52 11.67 -8.43
C MET A 95 19.66 12.69 -8.57
N SER A 96 19.32 13.97 -8.77
CA SER A 96 20.31 15.03 -8.91
C SER A 96 21.09 15.15 -7.61
N ALA A 97 22.39 15.40 -7.70
CA ALA A 97 23.19 15.81 -6.54
C ALA A 97 22.65 17.08 -5.87
N GLU A 98 21.86 17.87 -6.62
CA GLU A 98 21.20 19.09 -6.18
C GLU A 98 19.76 18.86 -5.66
N LEU A 99 19.26 17.61 -5.70
CA LEU A 99 17.91 17.28 -5.20
C LEU A 99 17.89 17.35 -3.68
N GLU A 100 17.51 18.50 -3.15
CA GLU A 100 17.25 18.68 -1.73
C GLU A 100 15.85 18.17 -1.37
N TRP A 101 15.80 17.04 -0.68
CA TRP A 101 14.56 16.58 -0.06
C TRP A 101 14.10 17.61 0.97
N PRO A 102 12.80 17.96 1.03
CA PRO A 102 12.30 18.91 2.02
C PRO A 102 12.77 18.52 3.43
N GLN A 103 13.27 19.49 4.21
CA GLN A 103 13.86 19.22 5.53
C GLN A 103 12.93 18.41 6.44
N HIS A 104 11.62 18.63 6.32
CA HIS A 104 10.60 17.86 7.02
C HIS A 104 10.68 16.35 6.71
N MET A 105 10.81 15.98 5.44
CA MET A 105 10.95 14.59 5.02
C MET A 105 12.27 13.98 5.50
N LEU A 106 13.37 14.73 5.46
CA LEU A 106 14.65 14.27 6.01
C LEU A 106 14.53 13.96 7.51
N LYS A 107 13.87 14.84 8.29
CA LYS A 107 13.61 14.64 9.72
C LYS A 107 12.75 13.40 9.98
N PHE A 108 11.67 13.21 9.22
CA PHE A 108 10.81 12.02 9.34
C PHE A 108 11.55 10.73 8.96
N ARG A 109 12.38 10.74 7.92
CA ARG A 109 13.21 9.59 7.54
C ARG A 109 14.26 9.28 8.62
N ALA A 110 14.88 10.30 9.20
CA ALA A 110 15.82 10.13 10.31
C ALA A 110 15.12 9.52 11.52
N MET A 111 13.96 10.04 11.91
CA MET A 111 13.13 9.48 12.98
C MET A 111 12.77 8.02 12.71
N ALA A 112 12.25 7.69 11.53
CA ALA A 112 11.90 6.32 11.17
C ALA A 112 13.11 5.38 11.21
N ARG A 113 14.27 5.83 10.72
CA ARG A 113 15.52 5.04 10.79
C ARG A 113 15.93 4.79 12.24
N THR A 114 15.87 5.80 13.10
CA THR A 114 16.29 5.70 14.50
C THR A 114 15.33 4.83 15.32
N ILE A 115 14.02 5.08 15.24
CA ILE A 115 13.03 4.39 16.09
C ILE A 115 12.74 2.99 15.56
N ILE A 116 12.52 2.86 14.25
CA ILE A 116 12.02 1.62 13.65
C ILE A 116 13.19 0.74 13.24
N ARG A 117 13.99 1.15 12.24
CA ARG A 117 15.01 0.28 11.63
C ARG A 117 16.17 -0.06 12.56
N ASN A 118 16.72 0.95 13.24
CA ASN A 118 17.89 0.81 14.11
C ASN A 118 17.51 0.67 15.59
N GLY A 119 16.24 0.86 15.93
CA GLY A 119 15.71 0.71 17.28
C GLY A 119 14.94 -0.59 17.43
N VAL A 120 13.60 -0.51 17.36
CA VAL A 120 12.69 -1.62 17.66
C VAL A 120 12.91 -2.83 16.75
N LEU A 121 13.21 -2.61 15.47
CA LEU A 121 13.44 -3.66 14.48
C LEU A 121 14.93 -3.88 14.16
N ALA A 122 15.85 -3.42 15.02
CA ALA A 122 17.28 -3.69 14.84
C ALA A 122 17.56 -5.19 14.85
N GLY A 123 18.42 -5.67 13.93
CA GLY A 123 18.72 -7.10 13.79
C GLY A 123 17.62 -7.89 13.06
N PHE A 124 16.83 -7.22 12.22
CA PHE A 124 15.81 -7.88 11.38
C PHE A 124 16.44 -8.99 10.53
N GLY A 125 16.09 -10.24 10.81
CA GLY A 125 16.63 -11.42 10.13
C GLY A 125 16.16 -12.74 10.73
N ASP A 126 15.97 -12.81 12.06
CA ASP A 126 15.42 -13.99 12.73
C ASP A 126 13.91 -13.85 13.01
N LYS A 127 13.10 -14.66 12.32
CA LYS A 127 11.64 -14.72 12.50
C LYS A 127 11.22 -15.05 13.93
N LYS A 128 11.94 -15.95 14.64
CA LYS A 128 11.60 -16.35 16.01
C LYS A 128 11.83 -15.20 16.98
N GLU A 129 12.97 -14.52 16.85
CA GLU A 129 13.29 -13.36 17.67
C GLU A 129 12.27 -12.24 17.44
N MET A 130 11.90 -11.98 16.18
CA MET A 130 10.87 -11.00 15.85
C MET A 130 9.52 -11.32 16.49
N ILE A 131 9.04 -12.57 16.39
CA ILE A 131 7.79 -13.00 17.03
C ILE A 131 7.85 -12.82 18.54
N ALA A 132 8.97 -13.18 19.17
CA ALA A 132 9.17 -13.02 20.61
C ALA A 132 9.09 -11.55 21.04
N ARG A 133 9.73 -10.65 20.28
CA ARG A 133 9.66 -9.19 20.53
C ARG A 133 8.24 -8.65 20.40
N TYR A 134 7.49 -9.05 19.37
CA TYR A 134 6.08 -8.66 19.22
C TYR A 134 5.21 -9.16 20.38
N LYS A 135 5.35 -10.43 20.77
CA LYS A 135 4.62 -10.99 21.93
C LYS A 135 4.95 -10.25 23.21
N GLY A 136 6.24 -10.03 23.49
CA GLY A 136 6.68 -9.26 24.66
C GLY A 136 6.18 -7.81 24.66
N HIS A 137 6.05 -7.19 23.48
CA HIS A 137 5.44 -5.87 23.37
C HIS A 137 3.94 -5.90 23.70
N ILE A 138 3.18 -6.87 23.16
CA ILE A 138 1.75 -7.05 23.45
C ILE A 138 1.53 -7.27 24.95
N ASP A 139 2.33 -8.12 25.58
CA ASP A 139 2.23 -8.40 27.02
C ASP A 139 2.53 -7.16 27.86
N ARG A 140 3.55 -6.38 27.47
CA ARG A 140 3.84 -5.08 28.10
C ARG A 140 2.68 -4.11 27.97
N VAL A 141 2.03 -4.03 26.80
CA VAL A 141 0.85 -3.17 26.60
C VAL A 141 -0.30 -3.60 27.50
N LYS A 142 -0.64 -4.90 27.52
CA LYS A 142 -1.67 -5.48 28.37
C LYS A 142 -1.43 -5.26 29.86
N LYS A 143 -0.17 -5.33 30.31
CA LYS A 143 0.22 -5.09 31.69
C LYS A 143 0.14 -3.61 32.08
N THR A 144 0.40 -2.71 31.14
CA THR A 144 0.55 -1.27 31.44
C THR A 144 -0.75 -0.51 31.28
N ILE A 145 -1.56 -0.84 30.27
CA ILE A 145 -2.79 -0.11 29.97
C ILE A 145 -3.96 -0.81 30.67
N PRO A 146 -4.75 -0.08 31.49
CA PRO A 146 -5.95 -0.64 32.12
C PRO A 146 -6.92 -1.23 31.09
N PRO A 147 -7.63 -2.34 31.39
CA PRO A 147 -8.49 -3.03 30.42
C PRO A 147 -9.54 -2.14 29.73
N HIS A 148 -10.13 -1.18 30.46
CA HIS A 148 -11.12 -0.25 29.91
C HIS A 148 -10.54 0.73 28.87
N ARG A 149 -9.21 0.86 28.76
CA ARG A 149 -8.48 1.68 27.78
C ARG A 149 -7.74 0.85 26.74
N LEU A 150 -7.93 -0.47 26.72
CA LEU A 150 -7.23 -1.37 25.81
C LEU A 150 -8.20 -2.27 25.06
N LEU A 151 -8.18 -2.18 23.73
CA LEU A 151 -8.73 -3.18 22.83
C LEU A 151 -7.59 -3.95 22.18
N VAL A 152 -7.59 -5.28 22.35
CA VAL A 152 -6.73 -6.17 21.56
C VAL A 152 -7.56 -6.63 20.37
N PHE A 153 -7.40 -5.94 19.25
CA PHE A 153 -8.22 -6.13 18.05
C PHE A 153 -7.68 -7.27 17.17
N ASP A 154 -8.52 -8.26 16.87
CA ASP A 154 -8.32 -9.23 15.79
C ASP A 154 -9.26 -8.89 14.63
N ALA A 155 -8.73 -8.75 13.41
CA ALA A 155 -9.52 -8.45 12.23
C ALA A 155 -10.62 -9.50 11.94
N LYS A 156 -10.50 -10.72 12.48
CA LYS A 156 -11.51 -11.78 12.38
C LYS A 156 -12.76 -11.51 13.20
N ASP A 157 -12.68 -10.69 14.25
CA ASP A 157 -13.82 -10.35 15.10
C ASP A 157 -14.77 -9.33 14.43
N GLY A 158 -14.47 -8.95 13.18
CA GLY A 158 -15.17 -7.89 12.48
C GLY A 158 -14.91 -6.53 13.12
N TRP A 159 -15.85 -5.61 12.97
CA TRP A 159 -15.67 -4.21 13.37
C TRP A 159 -16.43 -3.82 14.64
N GLU A 160 -17.36 -4.67 15.08
CA GLU A 160 -18.20 -4.43 16.26
C GLU A 160 -17.38 -4.11 17.52
N PRO A 161 -16.31 -4.87 17.87
CA PRO A 161 -15.53 -4.58 19.08
C PRO A 161 -14.83 -3.23 19.02
N LEU A 162 -14.37 -2.81 17.83
CA LEU A 162 -13.72 -1.52 17.62
C LEU A 162 -14.70 -0.36 17.78
N CYS A 163 -15.87 -0.45 17.14
CA CYS A 163 -16.91 0.58 17.23
C CYS A 163 -17.38 0.76 18.68
N HIS A 164 -17.64 -0.35 19.37
CA HIS A 164 -18.05 -0.33 20.78
C HIS A 164 -16.97 0.30 21.67
N PHE A 165 -15.71 -0.13 21.51
CA PHE A 165 -14.59 0.40 22.30
C PHE A 165 -14.35 1.90 22.08
N LEU A 166 -14.50 2.40 20.85
CA LEU A 166 -14.33 3.81 20.52
C LEU A 166 -15.57 4.67 20.81
N GLY A 167 -16.71 4.07 21.10
CA GLY A 167 -17.98 4.78 21.32
C GLY A 167 -18.51 5.48 20.06
N VAL A 168 -18.18 4.97 18.87
CA VAL A 168 -18.58 5.56 17.58
C VAL A 168 -19.52 4.63 16.83
N ASN A 169 -20.56 5.20 16.22
CA ASN A 169 -21.40 4.49 15.28
C ASN A 169 -20.72 4.49 13.90
N ARG A 170 -20.59 3.31 13.29
CA ARG A 170 -19.94 3.15 12.00
C ARG A 170 -20.75 3.70 10.82
N GLY A 171 -22.06 3.92 10.98
CA GLY A 171 -22.96 4.26 9.88
C GLY A 171 -23.33 3.02 9.06
N GLU A 172 -24.41 3.11 8.29
CA GLU A 172 -24.99 1.98 7.55
C GLU A 172 -24.09 1.51 6.39
N ASP A 173 -23.24 2.38 5.85
CA ASP A 173 -22.42 2.10 4.67
C ASP A 173 -20.96 1.75 5.00
N PHE A 174 -20.58 1.62 6.27
CA PHE A 174 -19.20 1.37 6.67
C PHE A 174 -18.61 0.09 6.06
N GLU A 175 -19.32 -1.02 6.20
CA GLU A 175 -18.86 -2.30 5.68
C GLU A 175 -18.90 -2.31 4.16
N ALA A 176 -19.90 -1.68 3.55
CA ALA A 176 -19.97 -1.50 2.11
C ALA A 176 -18.79 -0.67 1.57
N ARG A 177 -18.35 0.38 2.29
CA ARG A 177 -17.17 1.18 1.91
C ARG A 177 -15.88 0.39 2.07
N LEU A 178 -15.74 -0.41 3.13
CA LEU A 178 -14.56 -1.24 3.33
C LEU A 178 -14.50 -2.41 2.35
N LEU A 179 -15.65 -3.03 2.05
CA LEU A 179 -15.78 -4.02 0.99
C LEU A 179 -15.50 -3.39 -0.35
N TRP A 180 -16.01 -2.20 -0.65
CA TRP A 180 -15.66 -1.46 -1.85
C TRP A 180 -14.15 -1.16 -1.89
N ILE A 181 -13.51 -0.69 -0.83
CA ILE A 181 -12.04 -0.50 -0.80
C ILE A 181 -11.32 -1.82 -1.08
N ARG A 182 -11.75 -2.91 -0.45
CA ARG A 182 -11.19 -4.25 -0.66
C ARG A 182 -11.41 -4.73 -2.09
N GLU A 183 -12.61 -4.54 -2.63
CA GLU A 183 -12.99 -4.86 -4.00
C GLU A 183 -12.20 -4.00 -4.95
N GLN A 184 -12.01 -2.70 -4.74
CA GLN A 184 -11.11 -1.89 -5.54
C GLN A 184 -9.66 -2.41 -5.50
N ILE A 185 -9.17 -2.87 -4.35
CA ILE A 185 -7.85 -3.52 -4.23
C ILE A 185 -7.80 -4.88 -4.96
N LEU A 186 -8.93 -5.58 -5.07
CA LEU A 186 -9.03 -6.92 -5.66
C LEU A 186 -9.52 -6.94 -7.12
N GLU A 187 -10.26 -5.93 -7.58
CA GLU A 187 -10.85 -5.71 -8.90
C GLU A 187 -9.94 -4.80 -9.75
N SER A 188 -9.03 -4.05 -9.13
CA SER A 188 -7.82 -3.55 -9.82
C SER A 188 -6.97 -4.68 -10.43
N LYS A 189 -7.32 -5.95 -10.17
CA LYS A 189 -6.83 -7.14 -10.87
C LYS A 189 -7.52 -7.40 -12.22
N GLY A 190 -8.47 -6.55 -12.66
CA GLY A 190 -9.27 -6.77 -13.87
C GLY A 190 -9.60 -5.50 -14.67
N GLU A 191 -10.06 -4.41 -14.03
CA GLU A 191 -10.37 -3.13 -14.70
C GLU A 191 -10.18 -1.98 -13.68
N LYS A 192 -9.29 -1.01 -13.99
CA LYS A 192 -8.82 0.00 -13.02
C LYS A 192 -9.78 1.21 -12.95
N SER A 193 -10.38 1.44 -11.77
CA SER A 193 -11.15 2.65 -11.46
C SER A 193 -10.26 3.86 -11.15
N THR A 194 -10.64 5.03 -11.66
CA THR A 194 -9.83 6.27 -11.71
C THR A 194 -10.04 7.23 -10.51
N SER A 195 -10.64 6.79 -9.40
CA SER A 195 -10.82 7.65 -8.22
C SER A 195 -10.77 6.90 -6.89
N MET A 196 -9.95 7.40 -5.95
CA MET A 196 -9.88 6.93 -4.56
C MET A 196 -11.13 7.33 -3.72
N PHE A 197 -11.97 8.23 -4.23
CA PHE A 197 -13.22 8.66 -3.58
C PHE A 197 -14.36 8.74 -4.61
N PRO A 198 -15.51 8.08 -4.39
CA PRO A 198 -16.68 8.27 -5.23
C PRO A 198 -17.08 9.74 -5.29
N ALA A 199 -17.27 10.30 -6.49
CA ALA A 199 -17.86 11.63 -6.66
C ALA A 199 -19.28 11.74 -6.06
N ASP A 200 -19.91 10.59 -5.82
CA ASP A 200 -21.29 10.45 -5.34
C ASP A 200 -21.41 10.30 -3.82
N LEU A 201 -20.30 10.25 -3.08
CA LEU A 201 -20.35 10.50 -1.63
C LEU A 201 -20.55 11.99 -1.43
N LYS A 202 -21.80 12.45 -1.50
CA LYS A 202 -22.19 13.79 -1.07
C LYS A 202 -21.52 14.06 0.28
N PRO A 203 -20.78 15.16 0.45
CA PRO A 203 -20.41 15.60 1.78
C PRO A 203 -21.72 15.84 2.52
N MET A 204 -22.07 14.96 3.46
CA MET A 204 -23.09 15.30 4.43
C MET A 204 -22.54 16.50 5.19
N SER A 205 -23.09 17.67 4.88
CA SER A 205 -22.74 18.91 5.54
C SER A 205 -22.86 18.69 7.04
N ALA A 206 -21.93 19.24 7.82
CA ALA A 206 -21.98 19.24 9.28
C ALA A 206 -23.16 20.07 9.86
N ARG A 207 -24.24 20.27 9.10
CA ARG A 207 -25.41 21.08 9.44
C ARG A 207 -26.71 20.29 9.27
N SER A 208 -26.85 19.24 10.06
CA SER A 208 -28.16 18.75 10.52
C SER A 208 -27.94 17.62 11.54
N LEU A 209 -27.31 17.95 12.67
CA LEU A 209 -27.59 17.17 13.88
C LEU A 209 -28.95 17.67 14.39
N PRO A 210 -30.00 16.83 14.43
CA PRO A 210 -31.12 17.14 15.30
C PRO A 210 -30.56 17.09 16.72
N THR A 211 -30.38 18.26 17.33
CA THR A 211 -30.36 18.37 18.79
C THR A 211 -31.72 17.92 19.30
N GLN A 212 -31.92 16.62 19.46
CA GLN A 212 -32.98 16.07 20.27
C GLN A 212 -32.37 15.08 21.26
N SER A 213 -32.21 15.62 22.47
CA SER A 213 -32.28 14.93 23.75
C SER A 213 -33.06 13.62 23.68
N LEU A 214 -32.38 12.50 23.93
CA LEU A 214 -33.01 11.31 24.52
C LEU A 214 -32.08 10.73 25.60
N CYS A 215 -31.77 11.56 26.60
CA CYS A 215 -31.75 11.07 27.98
C CYS A 215 -33.16 11.31 28.53
N LYS A 216 -34.01 10.27 28.52
CA LYS A 216 -35.07 10.07 29.51
C LYS A 216 -35.30 8.58 29.69
N ASP A 217 -34.82 8.10 30.84
CA ASP A 217 -35.37 7.07 31.72
C ASP A 217 -36.37 6.06 31.13
N ARG A 218 -36.06 4.78 31.38
CA ARG A 218 -36.98 3.92 32.13
C ARG A 218 -36.19 2.90 32.93
N ALA A 219 -36.07 3.20 34.22
CA ALA A 219 -36.00 2.18 35.25
C ALA A 219 -37.37 1.50 35.36
N SER A 220 -37.38 0.17 35.37
CA SER A 220 -38.29 -0.72 36.09
C SER A 220 -37.65 -2.10 36.08
#